data_AF-A0A3D4B8P4-F1
#
_entry.id   AF-A0A3D4B8P4-F1
#
_cell.length_a   1.000
_cell.length_b   1.000
_cell.length_c   1.000
_cell.angle_alpha   90.00
_cell.angle_beta   90.00
_cell.angle_gamma   90.00
#
_symmetry.space_group_name_H-M   'P 1'
#
loop_
_entity.id
_entity.type
_entity.pdbx_description
1 polymer ?
#
loop_
_entity_poly.entity_id
_entity_poly.type
_entity_poly.pdbx_seq_one_letter_code
_entity_poly.pdbx_strand_id
1 'polypeptide(L)'
;WLSVSPKNGEVATSGKLDLTLHFDTTTLKDSTYAADIILESNDPDQPKLTVPVNLTVGGYPVVITDVRKSNPTSQSITVGWKTDIVADGRIHYGLTPDAVNLVAEDSRGDIFSGTVHAVPIKSLTGNTLYYYKIESAGNLIHRDALDNPLTFKTAQEVISAPGLNVTGLVHSAAGTKVDGAHLYVQVARGSENPNDLEVVTSQALSMLTTIQNSEISYSLNLGNLKDSGGQPWILKKFDAILVHAQGGDKGFASRKDQTVLDPSATYQDLGVLQLKTTLNVQLSLPRGFSIRSTPGVPAKTLTSAEFLTNIPAQQVSRWLRDAKQFESSVMVENRIFGTFPIELGDAYFIKVDTLRSYNFDVFSLGDSVLQTNLKSGLNIISTPIGRTYTSYTLISGITSATEAVRWRTKTQAYESAFTIGQGVIIGENFTIENGKGYFVRVTNDVTWSITGDVASPAQFTAKRLRPSERLTYLSDYPATPLTRVNGSNVSPTGNRVTLTNLTPVS
;
A
#
# COMPACT_ATOMS: atom_id res chain seq x y z
N TRP A 1 -33.47 5.74 19.78
CA TRP A 1 -32.65 4.53 19.70
C TRP A 1 -33.25 3.33 20.42
N LEU A 2 -34.05 3.51 21.47
CA LEU A 2 -34.80 2.43 22.13
C LEU A 2 -36.30 2.74 22.08
N SER A 3 -37.11 1.75 21.74
CA SER A 3 -38.57 1.81 21.89
C SER A 3 -39.12 0.48 22.42
N VAL A 4 -40.29 0.53 23.05
CA VAL A 4 -40.95 -0.61 23.69
C VAL A 4 -42.37 -0.77 23.14
N SER A 5 -42.80 -2.00 22.88
CA SER A 5 -44.17 -2.33 22.46
C SER A 5 -44.65 -3.65 23.09
N PRO A 6 -45.88 -3.74 23.62
CA PRO A 6 -46.84 -2.64 23.77
C PRO A 6 -46.44 -1.65 24.88
N LYS A 7 -46.95 -0.41 24.84
CA LYS A 7 -46.67 0.62 25.86
C LYS A 7 -47.55 0.54 27.11
N ASN A 8 -48.63 -0.25 27.03
CA ASN A 8 -49.55 -0.55 28.11
C ASN A 8 -50.14 -1.95 27.88
N GLY A 9 -50.71 -2.53 28.92
CA GLY A 9 -51.39 -3.81 28.85
C GLY A 9 -51.92 -4.22 30.21
N GLU A 10 -52.67 -5.31 30.24
CA GLU A 10 -53.19 -5.92 31.45
C GLU A 10 -52.53 -7.27 31.66
N VAL A 11 -52.14 -7.55 32.91
CA VAL A 11 -51.58 -8.83 33.31
C VAL A 11 -52.51 -9.42 34.35
N ALA A 12 -53.14 -10.55 34.03
CA ALA A 12 -53.97 -11.26 34.99
C ALA A 12 -53.10 -11.81 36.14
N THR A 13 -53.72 -12.20 37.26
CA THR A 13 -53.01 -12.88 38.36
C THR A 13 -52.27 -14.12 37.84
N SER A 14 -50.98 -14.24 38.17
CA SER A 14 -50.05 -15.27 37.63
C SER A 14 -49.82 -15.26 36.11
N GLY A 15 -50.32 -14.24 35.40
CA GLY A 15 -50.14 -14.06 33.97
C GLY A 15 -48.77 -13.47 33.60
N LYS A 16 -48.49 -13.43 32.29
CA LYS A 16 -47.28 -12.81 31.72
C LYS A 16 -47.67 -12.01 30.48
N LEU A 17 -47.06 -10.83 30.33
CA LEU A 17 -47.10 -10.04 29.11
C LEU A 17 -45.67 -9.87 28.59
N ASP A 18 -45.44 -10.24 27.33
CA ASP A 18 -44.15 -10.04 26.68
C ASP A 18 -44.06 -8.62 26.10
N LEU A 19 -42.93 -7.95 26.36
CA LEU A 19 -42.59 -6.64 25.80
C LEU A 19 -41.51 -6.82 24.74
N THR A 20 -41.73 -6.25 23.56
CA THR A 20 -40.75 -6.19 22.47
C THR A 20 -39.96 -4.88 22.57
N LEU A 21 -38.64 -5.00 22.68
CA LEU A 21 -37.72 -3.88 22.62
C LEU A 21 -37.18 -3.74 21.20
N HIS A 22 -37.29 -2.54 20.62
CA HIS A 22 -36.72 -2.23 19.32
C HIS A 22 -35.57 -1.23 19.50
N PHE A 23 -34.41 -1.61 18.97
CA PHE A 23 -33.20 -0.81 18.99
C PHE A 23 -32.92 -0.30 17.57
N ASP A 24 -32.88 1.02 17.42
CA ASP A 24 -32.55 1.69 16.16
C ASP A 24 -31.23 2.46 16.33
N THR A 25 -30.19 1.94 15.66
CA THR A 25 -28.83 2.47 15.68
C THR A 25 -28.46 3.28 14.44
N THR A 26 -29.39 3.45 13.49
CA THR A 26 -29.10 4.00 12.14
C THR A 26 -28.53 5.41 12.13
N THR A 27 -28.74 6.19 13.20
CA THR A 27 -28.30 7.58 13.34
C THR A 27 -27.40 7.82 14.54
N LEU A 28 -27.04 6.76 15.27
CA LEU A 28 -26.24 6.87 16.48
C LEU A 28 -24.75 6.89 16.12
N LYS A 29 -24.02 7.77 16.80
CA LYS A 29 -22.56 7.83 16.74
C LYS A 29 -21.97 6.72 17.61
N ASP A 30 -20.69 6.45 17.40
CA ASP A 30 -19.95 5.52 18.25
C ASP A 30 -19.85 6.09 19.67
N SER A 31 -20.51 5.42 20.61
CA SER A 31 -20.59 5.82 22.01
C SER A 31 -21.33 4.76 22.83
N THR A 32 -21.42 5.00 24.14
CA THR A 32 -22.34 4.28 25.02
C THR A 32 -23.55 5.17 25.33
N TYR A 33 -24.73 4.64 25.06
CA TYR A 33 -26.02 5.25 25.31
C TYR A 33 -26.71 4.54 26.48
N ALA A 34 -27.15 5.30 27.47
CA ALA A 34 -27.90 4.81 28.60
C ALA A 34 -29.37 5.29 28.52
N ALA A 35 -30.30 4.39 28.78
CA ALA A 35 -31.72 4.71 28.94
C ALA A 35 -32.34 3.80 30.00
N ASP A 36 -33.40 4.28 30.62
CA ASP A 36 -34.20 3.48 31.55
C ASP A 36 -35.52 3.10 30.90
N ILE A 37 -35.90 1.82 31.03
CA ILE A 37 -37.28 1.39 30.81
C ILE A 37 -37.98 1.47 32.17
N ILE A 38 -39.02 2.30 32.23
CA ILE A 38 -39.82 2.48 33.43
C ILE A 38 -41.15 1.74 33.23
N LEU A 39 -41.39 0.75 34.08
CA LEU A 39 -42.65 0.02 34.17
C LEU A 39 -43.43 0.56 35.36
N GLU A 40 -44.61 1.10 35.12
CA GLU A 40 -45.54 1.54 36.17
C GLU A 40 -46.72 0.57 36.22
N SER A 41 -47.08 0.12 37.41
CA SER A 41 -48.12 -0.88 37.63
C SER A 41 -49.01 -0.51 38.81
N ASN A 42 -50.16 -1.17 38.91
CA ASN A 42 -51.05 -1.08 40.06
C ASN A 42 -50.76 -2.15 41.14
N ASP A 43 -49.63 -2.85 41.05
CA ASP A 43 -49.17 -3.75 42.10
C ASP A 43 -48.71 -2.93 43.32
N PRO A 44 -49.36 -3.08 44.50
CA PRO A 44 -49.01 -2.31 45.69
C PRO A 44 -47.60 -2.60 46.22
N ASP A 45 -47.05 -3.79 45.96
CA ASP A 45 -45.72 -4.18 46.43
C ASP A 45 -44.61 -3.67 45.49
N GLN A 46 -44.91 -3.53 44.19
CA GLN A 46 -43.97 -3.00 43.19
C GLN A 46 -44.67 -2.08 42.16
N PRO A 47 -45.11 -0.87 42.57
CA PRO A 47 -45.84 0.03 41.68
C PRO A 47 -44.98 0.62 40.57
N LYS A 48 -43.65 0.54 40.72
CA LYS A 48 -42.68 1.01 39.73
C LYS A 48 -41.45 0.10 39.69
N LEU A 49 -41.07 -0.33 38.48
CA LEU A 49 -39.84 -1.06 38.21
C LEU A 49 -39.03 -0.32 37.15
N THR A 50 -37.76 -0.06 37.45
CA THR A 50 -36.82 0.57 36.52
C THR A 50 -35.82 -0.46 36.04
N VAL A 51 -35.75 -0.65 34.72
CA VAL A 51 -34.80 -1.55 34.06
C VAL A 51 -33.79 -0.70 33.27
N PRO A 52 -32.53 -0.60 33.71
CA PRO A 52 -31.51 0.15 33.00
C PRO A 52 -31.08 -0.58 31.72
N VAL A 53 -30.91 0.17 30.64
CA VAL A 53 -30.49 -0.31 29.32
C VAL A 53 -29.25 0.46 28.89
N ASN A 54 -28.15 -0.27 28.70
CA ASN A 54 -26.91 0.27 28.13
C ASN A 54 -26.72 -0.29 26.72
N LEU A 55 -26.65 0.59 25.73
CA LEU A 55 -26.37 0.27 24.34
C LEU A 55 -25.00 0.86 23.96
N THR A 56 -24.05 0.02 23.58
CA THR A 56 -22.79 0.47 22.97
C THR A 56 -22.91 0.37 21.46
N VAL A 57 -22.70 1.50 20.79
CA VAL A 57 -22.60 1.60 19.33
C VAL A 57 -21.13 1.87 18.99
N GLY A 58 -20.58 1.09 18.07
CA GLY A 58 -19.19 1.24 17.61
C GLY A 58 -18.48 -0.10 17.42
N GLY A 59 -17.21 -0.05 16.98
CA GLY A 59 -16.39 -1.26 16.82
C GLY A 59 -16.67 -2.05 15.53
N TYR A 60 -17.16 -1.39 14.48
CA TYR A 60 -17.17 -1.99 13.15
C TYR A 60 -15.71 -2.32 12.76
N PRO A 61 -15.43 -3.47 12.12
CA PRO A 61 -14.09 -3.73 11.62
C PRO A 61 -13.76 -2.71 10.53
N VAL A 62 -13.00 -1.67 10.89
CA VAL A 62 -12.47 -0.68 9.97
C VAL A 62 -10.99 -0.93 9.78
N VAL A 63 -10.54 -0.81 8.54
CA VAL A 63 -9.12 -0.88 8.22
C VAL A 63 -8.59 0.50 7.90
N ILE A 64 -7.79 1.04 8.81
CA ILE A 64 -7.06 2.30 8.62
C ILE A 64 -5.79 2.02 7.81
N THR A 65 -5.57 2.80 6.76
CA THR A 65 -4.39 2.67 5.88
C THR A 65 -3.87 4.02 5.45
N ASP A 66 -2.72 4.02 4.78
CA ASP A 66 -2.14 5.23 4.16
C ASP A 66 -1.91 6.37 5.18
N VAL A 67 -1.53 6.00 6.40
CA VAL A 67 -1.23 6.96 7.47
C VAL A 67 -0.01 7.78 7.08
N ARG A 68 -0.18 9.09 6.93
CA ARG A 68 0.85 10.03 6.51
C ARG A 68 0.88 11.25 7.41
N LYS A 69 2.09 11.75 7.66
CA LYS A 69 2.35 13.00 8.37
C LYS A 69 2.73 14.08 7.37
N SER A 70 2.24 15.29 7.57
CA SER A 70 2.43 16.41 6.66
C SER A 70 2.28 17.75 7.37
N ASN A 71 2.57 18.84 6.65
CA ASN A 71 2.49 20.21 7.16
C ASN A 71 3.21 20.45 8.50
N PRO A 72 4.42 19.93 8.72
CA PRO A 72 5.10 20.10 10.00
C PRO A 72 5.47 21.57 10.21
N THR A 73 5.08 22.12 11.35
CA THR A 73 5.50 23.44 11.84
C THR A 73 5.99 23.31 13.28
N SER A 74 6.39 24.42 13.90
CA SER A 74 6.68 24.47 15.34
C SER A 74 5.45 24.28 16.22
N GLN A 75 4.24 24.55 15.70
CA GLN A 75 3.01 24.57 16.49
C GLN A 75 1.93 23.63 15.95
N SER A 76 2.17 22.97 14.82
CA SER A 76 1.19 22.09 14.19
C SER A 76 1.82 20.97 13.36
N ILE A 77 1.03 19.93 13.14
CA ILE A 77 1.25 18.91 12.12
C ILE A 77 -0.11 18.44 11.62
N THR A 78 -0.18 17.92 10.40
CA THR A 78 -1.36 17.21 9.90
C THR A 78 -1.05 15.73 9.82
N VAL A 79 -1.98 14.91 10.24
CA VAL A 79 -1.94 13.46 10.02
C VAL A 79 -3.16 13.11 9.18
N GLY A 80 -2.93 12.47 8.04
CA GLY A 80 -3.99 11.97 7.18
C GLY A 80 -3.95 10.46 7.05
N TRP A 81 -5.10 9.88 6.78
CA TRP A 81 -5.26 8.45 6.55
C TRP A 81 -6.53 8.16 5.75
N LYS A 82 -6.69 6.89 5.37
CA LYS A 82 -7.87 6.35 4.72
C LYS A 82 -8.50 5.26 5.57
N THR A 83 -9.82 5.11 5.47
CA THR A 83 -10.58 3.96 5.95
C THR A 83 -11.23 3.23 4.76
N ASP A 84 -11.50 1.95 4.93
CA ASP A 84 -12.19 1.12 3.94
C ASP A 84 -13.72 1.29 3.96
N ILE A 85 -14.27 1.79 5.07
CA ILE A 85 -15.66 2.20 5.22
C ILE A 85 -15.76 3.68 5.60
N VAL A 86 -16.93 4.28 5.42
CA VAL A 86 -17.21 5.63 5.94
C VAL A 86 -17.15 5.57 7.46
N ALA A 87 -16.25 6.35 8.05
CA ALA A 87 -16.02 6.40 9.49
C ALA A 87 -15.83 7.86 9.95
N ASP A 88 -15.87 8.11 11.24
CA ASP A 88 -15.31 9.33 11.83
C ASP A 88 -13.78 9.24 11.93
N GLY A 89 -13.13 10.35 12.28
CA GLY A 89 -11.66 10.38 12.38
C GLY A 89 -11.16 11.42 13.36
N ARG A 90 -10.47 10.95 14.40
CA ARG A 90 -9.84 11.81 15.42
C ARG A 90 -8.47 11.28 15.82
N ILE A 91 -7.66 12.17 16.38
CA ILE A 91 -6.34 11.82 16.92
C ILE A 91 -6.29 12.15 18.39
N HIS A 92 -5.89 11.14 19.17
CA HIS A 92 -5.47 11.31 20.55
C HIS A 92 -3.97 11.51 20.60
N TYR A 93 -3.46 12.52 21.31
CA TYR A 93 -2.03 12.80 21.34
C TYR A 93 -1.54 13.27 22.72
N GLY A 94 -0.23 13.15 22.94
CA GLY A 94 0.41 13.51 24.19
C GLY A 94 1.93 13.37 24.14
N LEU A 95 2.59 13.68 25.25
CA LEU A 95 4.06 13.65 25.36
C LEU A 95 4.61 12.27 25.75
N THR A 96 3.75 11.34 26.11
CA THR A 96 4.14 9.96 26.45
C THR A 96 3.21 8.95 25.76
N PRO A 97 3.65 7.72 25.50
CA PRO A 97 2.82 6.68 24.87
C PRO A 97 1.52 6.38 25.62
N ASP A 98 1.57 6.45 26.95
CA ASP A 98 0.48 6.03 27.83
C ASP A 98 -0.49 7.17 28.17
N ALA A 99 -0.07 8.43 28.02
CA ALA A 99 -0.87 9.61 28.34
C ALA A 99 -1.16 10.47 27.10
N VAL A 100 -1.92 9.91 26.16
CA VAL A 100 -2.44 10.61 24.97
C VAL A 100 -3.82 11.24 25.25
N ASN A 101 -3.86 12.20 26.17
CA ASN A 101 -5.12 12.72 26.72
C ASN A 101 -5.71 13.90 25.94
N LEU A 102 -4.99 14.43 24.94
CA LEU A 102 -5.46 15.54 24.11
C LEU A 102 -6.10 14.99 22.84
N VAL A 103 -7.13 15.65 22.34
CA VAL A 103 -7.86 15.23 21.14
C VAL A 103 -7.75 16.30 20.05
N ALA A 104 -7.58 15.87 18.81
CA ALA A 104 -7.65 16.68 17.61
C ALA A 104 -8.64 16.05 16.62
N GLU A 105 -9.46 16.88 15.99
CA GLU A 105 -10.56 16.48 15.11
C GLU A 105 -10.22 16.70 13.63
N ASP A 106 -10.98 16.08 12.73
CA ASP A 106 -10.82 16.28 11.28
C ASP A 106 -10.94 17.77 10.93
N SER A 107 -10.15 18.19 9.94
CA SER A 107 -10.15 19.56 9.40
C SER A 107 -11.53 20.06 8.95
N ARG A 108 -12.45 19.14 8.62
CA ARG A 108 -13.85 19.44 8.23
C ARG A 108 -14.83 19.45 9.39
N GLY A 109 -14.38 19.20 10.63
CA GLY A 109 -15.16 19.25 11.85
C GLY A 109 -15.30 17.91 12.57
N ASP A 110 -15.74 17.97 13.83
CA ASP A 110 -15.94 16.86 14.77
C ASP A 110 -17.12 15.92 14.42
N ILE A 111 -17.99 16.37 13.51
CA ILE A 111 -19.11 15.57 12.98
C ILE A 111 -18.83 14.98 11.60
N PHE A 112 -17.65 15.24 11.02
CA PHE A 112 -17.31 14.74 9.70
C PHE A 112 -17.20 13.21 9.71
N SER A 113 -17.76 12.58 8.68
CA SER A 113 -17.52 11.17 8.38
C SER A 113 -17.21 10.97 6.90
N GLY A 114 -16.27 10.09 6.60
CA GLY A 114 -15.79 9.84 5.25
C GLY A 114 -14.83 8.67 5.20
N THR A 115 -14.24 8.43 4.03
CA THR A 115 -13.19 7.41 3.85
C THR A 115 -11.79 8.00 3.80
N VAL A 116 -11.67 9.32 3.77
CA VAL A 116 -10.41 10.07 3.75
C VAL A 116 -10.47 11.03 4.92
N HIS A 117 -9.41 11.03 5.74
CA HIS A 117 -9.31 11.84 6.95
C HIS A 117 -8.07 12.71 6.91
N ALA A 118 -8.20 13.93 7.41
CA ALA A 118 -7.09 14.86 7.56
C ALA A 118 -7.26 15.62 8.88
N VAL A 119 -6.49 15.23 9.89
CA VAL A 119 -6.54 15.81 11.23
C VAL A 119 -5.34 16.73 11.47
N PRO A 120 -5.55 18.05 11.52
CA PRO A 120 -4.53 18.99 11.95
C PRO A 120 -4.45 19.02 13.48
N ILE A 121 -3.31 18.66 14.03
CA ILE A 121 -2.96 18.81 15.44
C ILE A 121 -2.30 20.18 15.60
N LYS A 122 -2.83 21.04 16.46
CA LYS A 122 -2.42 22.46 16.62
C LYS A 122 -2.01 22.76 18.07
N SER A 123 -1.52 23.97 18.31
CA SER A 123 -1.11 24.46 19.65
C SER A 123 -0.01 23.61 20.28
N LEU A 124 0.90 23.11 19.45
CA LEU A 124 2.03 22.26 19.87
C LEU A 124 3.24 23.11 20.29
N THR A 125 4.16 22.49 21.01
CA THR A 125 5.47 23.08 21.33
C THR A 125 6.48 22.68 20.24
N GLY A 126 7.34 23.62 19.83
CA GLY A 126 8.35 23.38 18.79
C GLY A 126 9.41 22.37 19.20
N ASN A 127 10.03 21.70 18.21
CA ASN A 127 11.09 20.71 18.39
C ASN A 127 10.79 19.60 19.43
N THR A 128 9.52 19.23 19.59
CA THR A 128 9.03 18.34 20.66
C THR A 128 8.50 17.05 20.06
N LEU A 129 8.85 15.91 20.67
CA LEU A 129 8.35 14.58 20.29
C LEU A 129 6.98 14.34 20.94
N TYR A 130 6.02 13.92 20.13
CA TYR A 130 4.68 13.55 20.55
C TYR A 130 4.36 12.12 20.13
N TYR A 131 3.52 11.47 20.93
CA TYR A 131 2.91 10.18 20.68
C TYR A 131 1.45 10.41 20.31
N TYR A 132 0.92 9.58 19.42
CA TYR A 132 -0.48 9.71 19.01
C TYR A 132 -1.15 8.36 18.73
N LYS A 133 -2.48 8.37 18.79
CA LYS A 133 -3.35 7.26 18.41
C LYS A 133 -4.38 7.79 17.43
N ILE A 134 -4.63 7.04 16.37
CA ILE A 134 -5.66 7.32 15.38
C ILE A 134 -6.91 6.56 15.82
N GLU A 135 -8.04 7.25 15.87
CA GLU A 135 -9.34 6.64 16.10
C GLU A 135 -10.25 6.84 14.89
N SER A 136 -10.84 5.76 14.40
CA SER A 136 -11.94 5.77 13.42
C SER A 136 -12.91 4.64 13.72
N ALA A 137 -14.22 4.91 13.64
CA ALA A 137 -15.28 3.97 13.97
C ALA A 137 -15.06 3.25 15.32
N GLY A 138 -14.59 4.00 16.33
CA GLY A 138 -14.26 3.50 17.67
C GLY A 138 -13.03 2.57 17.75
N ASN A 139 -12.34 2.33 16.63
CA ASN A 139 -11.12 1.52 16.59
C ASN A 139 -9.89 2.40 16.74
N LEU A 140 -8.92 1.96 17.55
CA LEU A 140 -7.70 2.69 17.84
C LEU A 140 -6.47 2.00 17.26
N ILE A 141 -5.67 2.75 16.49
CA ILE A 141 -4.32 2.34 16.09
C ILE A 141 -3.30 3.27 16.73
N HIS A 142 -2.30 2.69 17.37
CA HIS A 142 -1.25 3.42 18.07
C HIS A 142 0.15 2.89 17.75
N ARG A 143 0.26 1.95 16.79
CA ARG A 143 1.51 1.35 16.35
C ARG A 143 1.59 1.29 14.84
N ASP A 144 2.80 1.36 14.31
CA ASP A 144 3.08 1.14 12.89
C ASP A 144 3.18 -0.35 12.54
N ALA A 145 3.45 -0.67 11.27
CA ALA A 145 3.60 -2.04 10.80
C ALA A 145 4.80 -2.80 11.41
N LEU A 146 5.72 -2.08 12.07
CA LEU A 146 6.88 -2.63 12.77
C LEU A 146 6.66 -2.68 14.29
N ASP A 147 5.42 -2.51 14.76
CA ASP A 147 5.00 -2.49 16.16
C ASP A 147 5.59 -1.32 16.98
N ASN A 148 6.16 -0.30 16.34
CA ASN A 148 6.64 0.89 17.05
C ASN A 148 5.48 1.83 17.35
N PRO A 149 5.48 2.54 18.50
CA PRO A 149 4.49 3.57 18.78
C PRO A 149 4.45 4.63 17.67
N LEU A 150 3.25 5.06 17.31
CA LEU A 150 3.08 6.15 16.36
C LEU A 150 3.56 7.47 16.99
N THR A 151 4.51 8.11 16.32
CA THR A 151 5.13 9.36 16.80
C THR A 151 5.31 10.39 15.71
N PHE A 152 5.36 11.65 16.12
CA PHE A 152 5.83 12.76 15.30
C PHE A 152 6.64 13.73 16.14
N LYS A 153 7.51 14.49 15.47
CA LYS A 153 8.28 15.56 16.09
C LYS A 153 7.90 16.87 15.40
N THR A 154 7.53 17.88 16.17
CA THR A 154 7.30 19.22 15.62
C THR A 154 8.59 19.80 15.08
N ALA A 155 8.49 20.64 14.05
CA ALA A 155 9.64 21.33 13.50
C ALA A 155 10.16 22.40 14.47
N GLN A 156 11.33 22.97 14.17
CA GLN A 156 11.77 24.20 14.82
C GLN A 156 11.03 25.40 14.21
N GLU A 157 10.95 26.54 14.92
CA GLU A 157 10.37 27.76 14.35
C GLU A 157 11.16 28.18 13.10
N VAL A 158 10.43 28.32 12.00
CA VAL A 158 10.94 28.84 10.73
C VAL A 158 10.02 29.96 10.32
N ILE A 159 10.60 31.10 9.97
CA ILE A 159 9.89 32.22 9.33
C ILE A 159 9.46 31.74 7.94
N SER A 160 8.16 31.74 7.64
CA SER A 160 7.65 31.32 6.33
C SER A 160 8.29 32.16 5.21
N ALA A 161 8.89 31.51 4.22
CA ALA A 161 9.33 32.19 3.00
C ALA A 161 8.15 32.33 2.02
N PRO A 162 8.11 33.38 1.19
CA PRO A 162 7.32 33.35 -0.04
C PRO A 162 7.86 32.20 -0.89
N GLY A 163 7.08 31.13 -1.03
CA GLY A 163 7.41 29.99 -1.89
C GLY A 163 6.50 29.92 -3.11
N LEU A 164 6.95 29.14 -4.10
CA LEU A 164 6.17 28.76 -5.26
C LEU A 164 4.82 28.15 -4.83
N ASN A 165 3.71 28.72 -5.26
CA ASN A 165 2.40 28.07 -5.11
C ASN A 165 2.21 27.06 -6.22
N VAL A 166 1.92 25.81 -5.87
CA VAL A 166 1.53 24.80 -6.85
C VAL A 166 0.03 24.59 -6.81
N THR A 167 -0.58 24.49 -7.98
CA THR A 167 -2.02 24.19 -8.08
C THR A 167 -2.31 23.14 -9.12
N GLY A 168 -3.56 22.70 -9.16
CA GLY A 168 -4.06 21.78 -10.17
C GLY A 168 -5.44 21.29 -9.81
N LEU A 169 -5.89 20.27 -10.55
CA LEU A 169 -7.20 19.66 -10.39
C LEU A 169 -7.05 18.18 -10.03
N VAL A 170 -8.04 17.61 -9.33
CA VAL A 170 -8.11 16.17 -9.07
C VAL A 170 -9.43 15.63 -9.61
N HIS A 171 -9.35 14.68 -10.54
CA HIS A 171 -10.51 14.07 -11.18
C HIS A 171 -10.56 12.57 -10.88
N SER A 172 -11.76 11.99 -10.77
CA SER A 172 -11.97 10.54 -10.65
C SER A 172 -11.50 9.84 -11.92
N ALA A 173 -11.40 8.51 -11.93
CA ALA A 173 -11.09 7.78 -13.15
C ALA A 173 -12.04 8.09 -14.33
N ALA A 174 -13.30 8.46 -14.03
CA ALA A 174 -14.32 8.85 -15.00
C ALA A 174 -14.25 10.33 -15.43
N GLY A 175 -13.28 11.10 -14.94
CA GLY A 175 -13.10 12.52 -15.27
C GLY A 175 -13.96 13.49 -14.45
N THR A 176 -14.70 13.01 -13.44
CA THR A 176 -15.48 13.87 -12.54
C THR A 176 -14.56 14.55 -11.54
N LYS A 177 -14.73 15.85 -11.28
CA LYS A 177 -14.00 16.57 -10.22
C LYS A 177 -14.21 15.89 -8.84
N VAL A 178 -13.15 15.74 -8.04
CA VAL A 178 -13.19 15.03 -6.75
C VAL A 178 -12.94 16.00 -5.59
N ASP A 179 -13.99 16.26 -4.83
CA ASP A 179 -13.95 17.02 -3.59
C ASP A 179 -13.44 16.15 -2.42
N GLY A 180 -12.71 16.76 -1.49
CA GLY A 180 -12.20 16.07 -0.29
C GLY A 180 -11.09 15.04 -0.54
N ALA A 181 -10.43 15.06 -1.70
CA ALA A 181 -9.23 14.26 -1.93
C ALA A 181 -8.06 14.85 -1.15
N HIS A 182 -7.36 14.02 -0.37
CA HIS A 182 -6.17 14.44 0.39
C HIS A 182 -4.93 14.38 -0.49
N LEU A 183 -4.41 15.55 -0.84
CA LEU A 183 -3.21 15.72 -1.62
C LEU A 183 -1.99 15.83 -0.72
N TYR A 184 -0.93 15.11 -1.06
CA TYR A 184 0.41 15.21 -0.49
C TYR A 184 1.37 15.66 -1.57
N VAL A 185 2.19 16.66 -1.26
CA VAL A 185 3.23 17.16 -2.14
C VAL A 185 4.57 17.08 -1.43
N GLN A 186 5.54 16.46 -2.09
CA GLN A 186 6.94 16.42 -1.69
C GLN A 186 7.79 16.93 -2.84
N VAL A 187 8.99 17.38 -2.51
CA VAL A 187 9.98 17.78 -3.50
C VAL A 187 11.20 16.91 -3.32
N ALA A 188 11.61 16.24 -4.39
CA ALA A 188 12.87 15.54 -4.47
C ALA A 188 13.92 16.46 -5.08
N ARG A 189 15.13 16.44 -4.51
CA ARG A 189 16.25 17.21 -5.04
C ARG A 189 16.53 16.75 -6.48
N GLY A 190 16.41 17.67 -7.42
CA GLY A 190 16.78 17.43 -8.81
C GLY A 190 18.27 17.66 -9.03
N SER A 191 18.85 16.96 -9.99
CA SER A 191 20.18 17.25 -10.51
C SER A 191 20.10 17.53 -12.01
N GLU A 192 20.90 18.46 -12.50
CA GLU A 192 21.14 18.63 -13.94
C GLU A 192 21.92 17.44 -14.53
N ASN A 193 22.63 16.70 -13.68
CA ASN A 193 23.36 15.50 -14.05
C ASN A 193 22.54 14.24 -13.69
N PRO A 194 22.09 13.45 -14.68
CA PRO A 194 21.28 12.25 -14.43
C PRO A 194 21.99 11.12 -13.65
N ASN A 195 23.28 11.28 -13.32
CA ASN A 195 24.08 10.30 -12.56
C ASN A 195 24.21 10.61 -11.05
N ASP A 196 23.65 11.71 -10.55
CA ASP A 196 23.65 11.98 -9.10
C ASP A 196 22.69 11.04 -8.36
N LEU A 197 23.22 10.29 -7.39
CA LEU A 197 22.53 9.19 -6.72
C LEU A 197 21.83 9.56 -5.40
N GLU A 198 21.84 10.82 -4.97
CA GLU A 198 21.14 11.23 -3.75
C GLU A 198 19.75 11.80 -4.04
N VAL A 199 18.74 10.94 -4.05
CA VAL A 199 17.33 11.34 -4.03
C VAL A 199 16.94 11.73 -2.60
N VAL A 200 17.37 12.90 -2.15
CA VAL A 200 16.87 13.49 -0.91
C VAL A 200 15.48 14.06 -1.17
N THR A 201 14.54 13.79 -0.27
CA THR A 201 13.15 14.28 -0.36
C THR A 201 12.80 15.15 0.82
N SER A 202 11.97 16.15 0.56
CA SER A 202 11.35 16.95 1.60
C SER A 202 10.35 16.12 2.42
N GLN A 203 10.05 16.59 3.63
CA GLN A 203 8.80 16.28 4.31
C GLN A 203 7.61 16.73 3.46
N ALA A 204 6.47 16.06 3.64
CA ALA A 204 5.28 16.34 2.86
C ALA A 204 4.54 17.59 3.35
N LEU A 205 4.07 18.40 2.41
CA LEU A 205 2.95 19.29 2.63
C LEU A 205 1.67 18.62 2.15
N SER A 206 0.53 19.00 2.69
CA SER A 206 -0.74 18.41 2.28
C SER A 206 -1.91 19.36 2.39
N MET A 207 -2.95 19.10 1.62
CA MET A 207 -4.25 19.75 1.77
C MET A 207 -5.36 18.85 1.23
N LEU A 208 -6.60 19.12 1.65
CA LEU A 208 -7.77 18.56 0.99
C LEU A 208 -8.10 19.42 -0.25
N THR A 209 -8.53 18.78 -1.33
CA THR A 209 -9.23 19.50 -2.40
C THR A 209 -10.50 20.11 -1.83
N THR A 210 -10.77 21.35 -2.19
CA THR A 210 -11.93 22.10 -1.70
C THR A 210 -12.63 22.79 -2.88
N ILE A 211 -13.94 22.94 -2.79
CA ILE A 211 -14.70 23.75 -3.74
C ILE A 211 -14.36 25.23 -3.52
N GLN A 212 -13.76 25.88 -4.52
CA GLN A 212 -13.66 27.33 -4.62
C GLN A 212 -14.31 27.79 -5.92
N ASN A 213 -15.30 28.69 -5.85
CA ASN A 213 -15.98 29.27 -7.01
C ASN A 213 -16.52 28.23 -8.03
N SER A 214 -17.09 27.13 -7.54
CA SER A 214 -17.59 26.00 -8.37
C SER A 214 -16.51 25.21 -9.11
N GLU A 215 -15.24 25.42 -8.78
CA GLU A 215 -14.11 24.60 -9.20
C GLU A 215 -13.52 23.86 -8.01
N ILE A 216 -13.20 22.58 -8.19
CA ILE A 216 -12.48 21.81 -7.18
C ILE A 216 -11.02 21.79 -7.60
N SER A 217 -10.22 22.58 -6.90
CA SER A 217 -8.78 22.70 -7.12
C SER A 217 -8.03 22.60 -5.80
N TYR A 218 -6.71 22.52 -5.89
CA TYR A 218 -5.82 22.65 -4.75
C TYR A 218 -4.85 23.81 -4.99
N SER A 219 -4.46 24.50 -3.92
CA SER A 219 -3.41 25.52 -3.96
C SER A 219 -2.54 25.42 -2.73
N LEU A 220 -1.28 25.04 -2.94
CA LEU A 220 -0.36 24.71 -1.86
C LEU A 220 0.92 25.53 -2.00
N ASN A 221 1.28 26.27 -0.96
CA ASN A 221 2.52 27.03 -0.93
C ASN A 221 3.69 26.12 -0.52
N LEU A 222 4.68 25.95 -1.40
CA LEU A 222 5.85 25.11 -1.15
C LEU A 222 6.90 25.76 -0.23
N GLY A 223 6.73 27.01 0.18
CA GLY A 223 7.68 27.75 1.02
C GLY A 223 7.80 27.23 2.45
N ASN A 224 6.89 26.36 2.88
CA ASN A 224 6.92 25.71 4.20
C ASN A 224 7.50 24.28 4.17
N LEU A 225 7.99 23.82 3.01
CA LEU A 225 8.65 22.53 2.91
C LEU A 225 9.87 22.48 3.84
N LYS A 226 10.14 21.30 4.38
CA LYS A 226 11.27 21.04 5.28
C LYS A 226 11.98 19.77 4.86
N ASP A 227 13.26 19.63 5.21
CA ASP A 227 13.97 18.36 5.10
C ASP A 227 13.61 17.40 6.24
N SER A 228 14.22 16.22 6.27
CA SER A 228 14.00 15.21 7.32
C SER A 228 14.41 15.68 8.72
N GLY A 229 15.32 16.65 8.82
CA GLY A 229 15.76 17.28 10.06
C GLY A 229 14.89 18.44 10.54
N GLY A 230 13.89 18.85 9.74
CA GLY A 230 13.00 19.98 10.04
C GLY A 230 13.58 21.34 9.64
N GLN A 231 14.67 21.38 8.87
CA GLN A 231 15.22 22.61 8.32
C GLN A 231 14.46 23.04 7.07
N PRO A 232 14.43 24.35 6.72
CA PRO A 232 13.71 24.83 5.55
C PRO A 232 14.23 24.21 4.25
N TRP A 233 13.33 23.72 3.40
CA TRP A 233 13.68 23.18 2.09
C TRP A 233 13.68 24.30 1.04
N ILE A 234 14.87 24.69 0.60
CA ILE A 234 15.02 25.68 -0.47
C ILE A 234 14.85 25.01 -1.83
N LEU A 235 13.87 25.49 -2.60
CA LEU A 235 13.60 25.01 -3.96
C LEU A 235 14.74 25.39 -4.91
N LYS A 236 15.08 24.47 -5.81
CA LYS A 236 16.00 24.71 -6.92
C LYS A 236 15.31 24.38 -8.24
N LYS A 237 15.81 24.99 -9.31
CA LYS A 237 15.42 24.60 -10.66
C LYS A 237 15.69 23.10 -10.87
N PHE A 238 14.79 22.42 -11.56
CA PHE A 238 14.79 20.98 -11.83
C PHE A 238 14.51 20.06 -10.64
N ASP A 239 14.26 20.60 -9.44
CA ASP A 239 13.70 19.79 -8.36
C ASP A 239 12.41 19.10 -8.83
N ALA A 240 12.28 17.79 -8.56
CA ALA A 240 11.13 17.02 -8.97
C ALA A 240 9.99 17.16 -7.96
N ILE A 241 8.81 17.55 -8.44
CA ILE A 241 7.60 17.68 -7.64
C ILE A 241 6.87 16.33 -7.67
N LEU A 242 6.78 15.72 -6.49
CA LEU A 242 6.10 14.46 -6.26
C LEU A 242 4.72 14.76 -5.67
N VAL A 243 3.68 14.45 -6.42
CA VAL A 243 2.30 14.64 -5.97
C VAL A 243 1.66 13.27 -5.75
N HIS A 244 0.96 13.12 -4.63
CA HIS A 244 0.14 11.95 -4.33
C HIS A 244 -1.23 12.40 -3.86
N ALA A 245 -2.31 11.94 -4.49
CA ALA A 245 -3.69 12.22 -4.09
C ALA A 245 -4.36 10.94 -3.59
N GLN A 246 -5.09 11.04 -2.49
CA GLN A 246 -5.95 10.00 -1.95
C GLN A 246 -7.40 10.49 -1.92
N GLY A 247 -8.24 9.94 -2.77
CA GLY A 247 -9.68 10.22 -2.87
C GLY A 247 -10.56 9.14 -2.25
N GLY A 248 -10.01 8.21 -1.47
CA GLY A 248 -10.80 7.22 -0.74
C GLY A 248 -11.41 6.18 -1.67
N ASP A 249 -12.74 6.10 -1.73
CA ASP A 249 -13.50 5.26 -2.66
C ASP A 249 -13.36 5.75 -4.12
N LYS A 250 -13.05 7.03 -4.33
CA LYS A 250 -12.81 7.60 -5.68
C LYS A 250 -11.46 7.23 -6.27
N GLY A 251 -10.60 6.59 -5.49
CA GLY A 251 -9.28 6.14 -5.92
C GLY A 251 -8.16 7.04 -5.42
N PHE A 252 -6.99 6.90 -6.02
CA PHE A 252 -5.77 7.63 -5.65
C PHE A 252 -4.97 7.91 -6.93
N ALA A 253 -3.98 8.80 -6.87
CA ALA A 253 -3.07 9.05 -7.98
C ALA A 253 -1.69 9.46 -7.47
N SER A 254 -0.66 9.21 -8.27
CA SER A 254 0.67 9.77 -8.04
C SER A 254 1.24 10.32 -9.34
N ARG A 255 1.99 11.42 -9.24
CA ARG A 255 2.64 12.10 -10.36
C ARG A 255 4.07 12.48 -9.97
N LYS A 256 5.02 12.29 -10.89
CA LYS A 256 6.46 12.55 -10.69
C LYS A 256 7.18 13.19 -11.88
N ASP A 257 6.43 13.51 -12.94
CA ASP A 257 6.95 14.11 -14.18
C ASP A 257 6.99 15.65 -14.13
N GLN A 258 6.59 16.24 -13.00
CA GLN A 258 6.61 17.68 -12.78
C GLN A 258 7.94 18.10 -12.17
N THR A 259 8.53 19.16 -12.69
CA THR A 259 9.75 19.76 -12.15
C THR A 259 9.54 21.23 -11.86
N VAL A 260 10.24 21.76 -10.87
CA VAL A 260 10.31 23.20 -10.61
C VAL A 260 11.03 23.86 -11.78
N LEU A 261 10.29 24.68 -12.54
CA LEU A 261 10.83 25.39 -13.72
C LEU A 261 11.54 26.69 -13.33
N ASP A 262 10.93 27.41 -12.39
CA ASP A 262 11.43 28.66 -11.85
C ASP A 262 11.08 28.71 -10.35
N PRO A 263 12.06 28.54 -9.44
CA PRO A 263 11.81 28.59 -8.00
C PRO A 263 11.42 29.99 -7.50
N SER A 264 11.62 31.05 -8.31
CA SER A 264 11.23 32.42 -7.98
C SER A 264 9.82 32.80 -8.45
N ALA A 265 9.17 31.94 -9.23
CA ALA A 265 7.81 32.17 -9.69
C ALA A 265 6.81 32.14 -8.53
N THR A 266 5.74 32.93 -8.65
CA THR A 266 4.66 32.98 -7.65
C THR A 266 3.75 31.76 -7.72
N TYR A 267 3.66 31.12 -8.88
CA TYR A 267 2.73 30.03 -9.15
C TYR A 267 3.25 29.08 -10.25
N GLN A 268 2.92 27.79 -10.14
CA GLN A 268 3.05 26.78 -11.19
C GLN A 268 1.80 25.87 -11.23
N ASP A 269 1.21 25.71 -12.42
CA ASP A 269 0.12 24.75 -12.64
C ASP A 269 0.70 23.35 -12.85
N LEU A 270 0.22 22.39 -12.10
CA LEU A 270 0.57 20.98 -12.26
C LEU A 270 -0.46 20.22 -13.09
N GLY A 271 -1.56 20.85 -13.52
CA GLY A 271 -2.59 20.28 -14.37
C GLY A 271 -3.56 19.33 -13.65
N VAL A 272 -4.20 18.44 -14.42
CA VAL A 272 -5.22 17.50 -13.91
C VAL A 272 -4.58 16.20 -13.45
N LEU A 273 -4.70 15.87 -12.17
CA LEU A 273 -4.34 14.59 -11.60
C LEU A 273 -5.55 13.63 -11.61
N GLN A 274 -5.49 12.62 -12.49
CA GLN A 274 -6.55 11.62 -12.64
C GLN A 274 -6.38 10.47 -11.64
N LEU A 275 -7.36 10.27 -10.76
CA LEU A 275 -7.44 9.15 -9.83
C LEU A 275 -7.67 7.83 -10.56
N LYS A 276 -7.11 6.77 -9.99
CA LYS A 276 -7.23 5.39 -10.48
C LYS A 276 -8.10 4.59 -9.54
N THR A 277 -8.99 3.78 -10.09
CA THR A 277 -9.81 2.85 -9.29
C THR A 277 -8.98 1.67 -8.79
N THR A 278 -9.39 1.16 -7.64
CA THR A 278 -8.83 -0.08 -7.07
C THR A 278 -9.59 -1.27 -7.68
N LEU A 279 -8.85 -2.25 -8.19
CA LEU A 279 -9.33 -3.53 -8.68
C LEU A 279 -9.09 -4.59 -7.61
N ASN A 280 -10.12 -5.36 -7.30
CA ASN A 280 -9.95 -6.56 -6.48
C ASN A 280 -9.57 -7.74 -7.37
N VAL A 281 -8.42 -8.35 -7.11
CA VAL A 281 -7.83 -9.40 -7.95
C VAL A 281 -7.50 -10.60 -7.08
N GLN A 282 -8.14 -11.72 -7.35
CA GLN A 282 -7.84 -12.96 -6.66
C GLN A 282 -6.61 -13.65 -7.26
N LEU A 283 -5.60 -13.89 -6.42
CA LEU A 283 -4.43 -14.70 -6.76
C LEU A 283 -4.60 -16.12 -6.21
N SER A 284 -4.39 -17.12 -7.07
CA SER A 284 -4.37 -18.52 -6.67
C SER A 284 -2.93 -19.05 -6.50
N LEU A 285 -2.70 -19.68 -5.35
CA LEU A 285 -1.45 -20.29 -4.92
C LEU A 285 -1.65 -21.81 -4.80
N PRO A 286 -1.24 -22.60 -5.81
CA PRO A 286 -1.28 -24.06 -5.72
C PRO A 286 -0.35 -24.57 -4.63
N ARG A 287 -0.68 -25.75 -4.07
CA ARG A 287 0.18 -26.47 -3.11
C ARG A 287 1.62 -26.56 -3.63
N GLY A 288 2.59 -26.26 -2.78
CA GLY A 288 4.02 -26.22 -3.10
C GLY A 288 4.53 -24.83 -3.41
N PHE A 289 5.62 -24.74 -4.18
CA PHE A 289 6.23 -23.47 -4.57
C PHE A 289 5.57 -22.87 -5.82
N SER A 290 5.35 -21.57 -5.75
CA SER A 290 4.87 -20.73 -6.85
C SER A 290 5.71 -19.47 -6.95
N ILE A 291 5.98 -18.97 -8.16
CA ILE A 291 6.55 -17.63 -8.34
C ILE A 291 5.40 -16.67 -8.63
N ARG A 292 5.26 -15.64 -7.80
CA ARG A 292 4.13 -14.70 -7.83
C ARG A 292 4.57 -13.29 -7.51
N SER A 293 3.78 -12.33 -7.99
CA SER A 293 3.94 -10.92 -7.69
C SER A 293 2.58 -10.31 -7.37
N THR A 294 2.60 -9.05 -6.95
CA THR A 294 1.40 -8.23 -6.85
C THR A 294 0.90 -7.93 -8.27
N PRO A 295 -0.35 -8.30 -8.62
CA PRO A 295 -0.86 -8.16 -9.99
C PRO A 295 -1.06 -6.70 -10.43
N GLY A 296 -0.87 -5.73 -9.54
CA GLY A 296 -0.85 -4.29 -9.80
C GLY A 296 -0.20 -3.60 -8.61
N VAL A 297 -0.15 -2.27 -8.60
CA VAL A 297 0.37 -1.53 -7.43
C VAL A 297 -0.54 -1.85 -6.24
N PRO A 298 -0.05 -2.45 -5.16
CA PRO A 298 -0.88 -2.76 -4.01
C PRO A 298 -1.52 -1.50 -3.41
N ALA A 299 -2.79 -1.59 -2.99
CA ALA A 299 -3.47 -0.49 -2.32
C ALA A 299 -2.92 -0.17 -0.92
N LYS A 300 -2.20 -1.13 -0.35
CA LYS A 300 -1.47 -1.03 0.92
C LYS A 300 -0.05 -1.50 0.64
N THR A 301 0.97 -0.84 1.19
CA THR A 301 2.34 -1.37 1.13
C THR A 301 2.33 -2.78 1.72
N LEU A 302 2.78 -3.76 0.93
CA LEU A 302 2.80 -5.15 1.35
C LEU A 302 4.20 -5.56 1.78
N THR A 303 4.26 -6.39 2.80
CA THR A 303 5.47 -7.04 3.28
C THR A 303 5.33 -8.55 3.17
N SER A 304 6.47 -9.26 3.11
CA SER A 304 6.48 -10.72 3.14
C SER A 304 5.85 -11.29 4.42
N ALA A 305 5.92 -10.57 5.54
CA ALA A 305 5.27 -10.97 6.79
C ALA A 305 3.74 -10.94 6.69
N GLU A 306 3.15 -9.90 6.09
CA GLU A 306 1.70 -9.84 5.85
C GLU A 306 1.23 -10.95 4.91
N PHE A 307 2.08 -11.34 3.94
CA PHE A 307 1.81 -12.52 3.13
C PHE A 307 1.74 -13.79 3.97
N LEU A 308 2.64 -14.00 4.94
CA LEU A 308 2.66 -15.19 5.81
C LEU A 308 1.50 -15.21 6.83
N THR A 309 1.01 -14.05 7.25
CA THR A 309 -0.13 -13.94 8.18
C THR A 309 -1.46 -14.11 7.47
N ASN A 310 -1.67 -13.40 6.36
CA ASN A 310 -2.96 -13.37 5.67
C ASN A 310 -3.15 -14.56 4.72
N ILE A 311 -2.04 -15.13 4.26
CA ILE A 311 -1.99 -16.40 3.55
C ILE A 311 -1.12 -17.29 4.44
N PRO A 312 -1.57 -18.45 4.92
CA PRO A 312 -0.73 -19.35 5.71
C PRO A 312 0.32 -20.04 4.80
N ALA A 313 1.16 -19.22 4.17
CA ALA A 313 2.34 -19.61 3.45
C ALA A 313 3.40 -20.00 4.48
N GLN A 314 4.18 -21.02 4.16
CA GLN A 314 5.26 -21.49 5.00
C GLN A 314 6.51 -20.62 4.82
N GLN A 315 6.67 -20.07 3.61
CA GLN A 315 7.87 -19.34 3.21
C GLN A 315 7.55 -18.38 2.06
N VAL A 316 8.10 -17.17 2.15
CA VAL A 316 8.17 -16.20 1.06
C VAL A 316 9.64 -15.83 0.85
N SER A 317 10.15 -15.93 -0.38
CA SER A 317 11.55 -15.64 -0.69
C SER A 317 11.69 -14.69 -1.87
N ARG A 318 12.63 -13.73 -1.77
CA ARG A 318 13.06 -12.86 -2.87
C ARG A 318 14.48 -13.17 -3.30
N TRP A 319 14.75 -13.00 -4.59
CA TRP A 319 16.09 -13.11 -5.16
C TRP A 319 16.79 -11.75 -5.08
N LEU A 320 17.83 -11.65 -4.26
CA LEU A 320 18.66 -10.45 -4.16
C LEU A 320 19.65 -10.42 -5.31
N ARG A 321 19.37 -9.54 -6.27
CA ARG A 321 20.05 -9.45 -7.57
C ARG A 321 21.56 -9.20 -7.42
N ASP A 322 21.94 -8.25 -6.56
CA ASP A 322 23.35 -7.88 -6.35
C ASP A 322 24.13 -8.94 -5.57
N ALA A 323 23.50 -9.53 -4.56
CA ALA A 323 24.12 -10.53 -3.69
C ALA A 323 24.12 -11.94 -4.30
N LYS A 324 23.35 -12.17 -5.37
CA LYS A 324 23.09 -13.50 -5.96
C LYS A 324 22.66 -14.53 -4.92
N GLN A 325 21.80 -14.12 -3.99
CA GLN A 325 21.35 -14.94 -2.87
C GLN A 325 19.85 -14.78 -2.62
N PHE A 326 19.25 -15.76 -1.97
CA PHE A 326 17.86 -15.66 -1.51
C PHE A 326 17.79 -15.02 -0.14
N GLU A 327 16.85 -14.09 0.00
CA GLU A 327 16.38 -13.63 1.29
C GLU A 327 14.96 -14.17 1.52
N SER A 328 14.70 -14.69 2.72
CA SER A 328 13.46 -15.40 3.01
C SER A 328 12.80 -14.92 4.30
N SER A 329 11.48 -14.91 4.27
CA SER A 329 10.61 -14.85 5.44
C SER A 329 9.96 -16.21 5.63
N VAL A 330 9.97 -16.75 6.84
CA VAL A 330 9.42 -18.08 7.15
C VAL A 330 8.51 -18.04 8.36
N MET A 331 7.45 -18.85 8.32
CA MET A 331 6.57 -19.10 9.46
C MET A 331 7.00 -20.40 10.14
N VAL A 332 7.40 -20.32 11.41
CA VAL A 332 7.80 -21.46 12.24
C VAL A 332 7.06 -21.36 13.57
N GLU A 333 6.28 -22.39 13.93
CA GLU A 333 5.56 -22.46 15.21
C GLU A 333 4.77 -21.18 15.55
N ASN A 334 4.06 -20.64 14.56
CA ASN A 334 3.24 -19.43 14.68
C ASN A 334 4.04 -18.13 14.93
N ARG A 335 5.34 -18.13 14.64
CA ARG A 335 6.21 -16.95 14.62
C ARG A 335 6.80 -16.73 13.24
N ILE A 336 6.92 -15.46 12.84
CA ILE A 336 7.50 -15.06 11.56
C ILE A 336 8.96 -14.67 11.78
N PHE A 337 9.86 -15.21 10.97
CA PHE A 337 11.28 -14.84 10.94
C PHE A 337 11.61 -14.16 9.62
N GLY A 338 12.15 -12.94 9.70
CA GLY A 338 12.51 -12.11 8.55
C GLY A 338 11.31 -11.40 7.92
N THR A 339 11.54 -10.20 7.40
CA THR A 339 10.53 -9.44 6.63
C THR A 339 11.22 -8.58 5.59
N PHE A 340 10.58 -8.37 4.45
CA PHE A 340 11.03 -7.46 3.41
C PHE A 340 9.82 -6.85 2.66
N PRO A 341 9.98 -5.66 2.07
CA PRO A 341 8.94 -5.06 1.25
C PRO A 341 8.67 -5.90 -0.01
N ILE A 342 7.40 -5.96 -0.38
CA ILE A 342 6.91 -6.53 -1.65
C ILE A 342 6.73 -5.36 -2.63
N GLU A 343 7.54 -5.37 -3.68
CA GLU A 343 7.64 -4.33 -4.69
C GLU A 343 6.97 -4.77 -6.00
N LEU A 344 6.48 -3.78 -6.75
CA LEU A 344 5.86 -4.02 -8.03
C LEU A 344 6.90 -4.32 -9.11
N GLY A 345 6.64 -5.34 -9.93
CA GLY A 345 7.53 -5.75 -11.03
C GLY A 345 8.57 -6.80 -10.61
N ASP A 346 8.80 -6.95 -9.30
CA ASP A 346 9.52 -8.08 -8.72
C ASP A 346 8.61 -9.30 -8.58
N ALA A 347 9.17 -10.50 -8.53
CA ALA A 347 8.41 -11.68 -8.17
C ALA A 347 9.10 -12.49 -7.06
N TYR A 348 8.27 -13.19 -6.30
CA TYR A 348 8.60 -13.84 -5.04
C TYR A 348 8.25 -15.32 -5.12
N PHE A 349 9.10 -16.15 -4.53
CA PHE A 349 8.76 -17.55 -4.30
C PHE A 349 7.87 -17.66 -3.08
N ILE A 350 6.67 -18.20 -3.27
CA ILE A 350 5.71 -18.41 -2.19
C ILE A 350 5.47 -19.92 -2.08
N LYS A 351 5.69 -20.46 -0.89
CA LYS A 351 5.40 -21.86 -0.58
C LYS A 351 4.14 -21.94 0.27
N VAL A 352 3.14 -22.68 -0.22
CA VAL A 352 1.93 -22.99 0.54
C VAL A 352 1.78 -24.50 0.74
N ASP A 353 1.19 -24.91 1.85
CA ASP A 353 0.97 -26.31 2.22
C ASP A 353 -0.20 -26.97 1.46
N THR A 354 -1.14 -26.14 1.03
CA THR A 354 -2.42 -26.47 0.40
C THR A 354 -2.77 -25.38 -0.61
N LEU A 355 -3.78 -25.60 -1.46
CA LEU A 355 -4.28 -24.57 -2.36
C LEU A 355 -4.80 -23.38 -1.53
N ARG A 356 -4.26 -22.19 -1.77
CA ARG A 356 -4.70 -20.94 -1.14
C ARG A 356 -5.13 -19.92 -2.19
N SER A 357 -6.04 -19.04 -1.82
CA SER A 357 -6.41 -17.88 -2.61
C SER A 357 -6.30 -16.62 -1.75
N TYR A 358 -5.87 -15.53 -2.35
CA TYR A 358 -5.79 -14.24 -1.67
C TYR A 358 -6.24 -13.14 -2.61
N ASN A 359 -7.12 -12.26 -2.11
CA ASN A 359 -7.63 -11.14 -2.87
C ASN A 359 -6.72 -9.93 -2.63
N PHE A 360 -6.15 -9.40 -3.70
CA PHE A 360 -5.42 -8.15 -3.68
C PHE A 360 -6.33 -7.01 -4.11
N ASP A 361 -6.35 -5.97 -3.30
CA ASP A 361 -6.74 -4.65 -3.77
C ASP A 361 -5.52 -4.04 -4.46
N VAL A 362 -5.55 -3.99 -5.79
CA VAL A 362 -4.49 -3.41 -6.60
C VAL A 362 -5.01 -2.27 -7.43
N PHE A 363 -4.15 -1.31 -7.70
CA PHE A 363 -4.49 -0.19 -8.53
C PHE A 363 -4.34 -0.55 -10.02
N SER A 364 -5.34 -0.19 -10.83
CA SER A 364 -5.23 -0.27 -12.28
C SER A 364 -4.13 0.67 -12.76
N LEU A 365 -3.15 0.18 -13.52
CA LEU A 365 -2.05 1.02 -13.97
C LEU A 365 -2.44 1.96 -15.12
N GLY A 366 -3.48 1.63 -15.90
CA GLY A 366 -3.82 2.34 -17.14
C GLY A 366 -2.58 2.48 -18.04
N ASP A 367 -2.36 3.67 -18.60
CA ASP A 367 -1.24 3.96 -19.51
C ASP A 367 0.09 4.24 -18.79
N SER A 368 0.16 4.15 -17.46
CA SER A 368 1.37 4.53 -16.72
C SER A 368 2.55 3.59 -16.95
N VAL A 369 3.65 4.13 -17.46
CA VAL A 369 4.91 3.40 -17.65
C VAL A 369 5.54 3.08 -16.30
N LEU A 370 5.75 1.79 -16.02
CA LEU A 370 6.57 1.35 -14.89
C LEU A 370 7.99 1.07 -15.34
N GLN A 371 8.95 1.30 -14.47
CA GLN A 371 10.35 0.99 -14.74
C GLN A 371 10.89 0.06 -13.68
N THR A 372 11.64 -0.95 -14.11
CA THR A 372 12.40 -1.82 -13.22
C THR A 372 13.84 -1.92 -13.72
N ASN A 373 14.79 -1.93 -12.79
CA ASN A 373 16.20 -2.09 -13.13
C ASN A 373 16.54 -3.58 -13.14
N LEU A 374 17.01 -4.08 -14.27
CA LEU A 374 17.51 -5.42 -14.45
C LEU A 374 19.03 -5.38 -14.38
N LYS A 375 19.62 -6.37 -13.69
CA LYS A 375 21.07 -6.51 -13.55
C LYS A 375 21.59 -7.57 -14.51
N SER A 376 22.82 -7.41 -15.00
CA SER A 376 23.49 -8.43 -15.80
C SER A 376 23.39 -9.81 -15.13
N GLY A 377 22.92 -10.81 -15.88
CA GLY A 377 22.57 -12.13 -15.38
C GLY A 377 21.06 -12.35 -15.25
N LEU A 378 20.69 -13.26 -14.35
CA LEU A 378 19.31 -13.72 -14.18
C LEU A 378 18.51 -12.81 -13.24
N ASN A 379 17.35 -12.36 -13.72
CA ASN A 379 16.40 -11.54 -12.98
C ASN A 379 15.07 -12.29 -12.87
N ILE A 380 14.32 -12.02 -11.81
CA ILE A 380 12.94 -12.50 -11.68
C ILE A 380 12.03 -11.29 -11.82
N ILE A 381 11.12 -11.37 -12.78
CA ILE A 381 10.21 -10.27 -13.12
C ILE A 381 8.76 -10.75 -13.04
N SER A 382 7.85 -9.78 -12.98
CA SER A 382 6.43 -10.00 -13.22
C SER A 382 5.84 -8.83 -14.00
N THR A 383 4.71 -9.08 -14.67
CA THR A 383 3.94 -8.03 -15.34
C THR A 383 2.66 -7.74 -14.56
N PRO A 384 2.28 -6.47 -14.44
CA PRO A 384 1.04 -6.09 -13.80
C PRO A 384 -0.14 -6.07 -14.80
N ILE A 385 -1.36 -5.99 -14.26
CA ILE A 385 -2.62 -5.96 -15.02
C ILE A 385 -2.62 -4.84 -16.06
N GLY A 386 -3.15 -5.16 -17.23
CA GLY A 386 -3.20 -4.26 -18.38
C GLY A 386 -1.94 -4.30 -19.24
N ARG A 387 -0.97 -5.17 -18.93
CA ARG A 387 0.25 -5.37 -19.72
C ARG A 387 0.23 -6.75 -20.35
N THR A 388 0.44 -6.85 -21.66
CA THR A 388 0.45 -8.13 -22.36
C THR A 388 1.81 -8.37 -22.97
N TYR A 389 2.47 -9.44 -22.55
CA TYR A 389 3.72 -9.89 -23.13
C TYR A 389 3.65 -11.38 -23.45
N THR A 390 4.41 -11.77 -24.46
CA THR A 390 4.92 -13.13 -24.59
C THR A 390 6.41 -13.14 -24.33
N SER A 391 6.97 -14.32 -24.02
CA SER A 391 8.42 -14.53 -23.91
C SER A 391 9.20 -13.91 -25.09
N TYR A 392 8.68 -13.99 -26.31
CA TYR A 392 9.31 -13.41 -27.50
C TYR A 392 9.29 -11.87 -27.47
N THR A 393 8.12 -11.27 -27.25
CA THR A 393 7.98 -9.81 -27.16
C THR A 393 8.79 -9.23 -26.00
N LEU A 394 8.99 -10.02 -24.94
CA LEU A 394 9.73 -9.62 -23.76
C LEU A 394 11.23 -9.64 -24.02
N ILE A 395 11.75 -10.69 -24.67
CA ILE A 395 13.17 -10.75 -25.10
C ILE A 395 13.46 -9.62 -26.10
N SER A 396 12.56 -9.35 -27.04
CA SER A 396 12.78 -8.26 -28.02
C SER A 396 12.59 -6.86 -27.42
N GLY A 397 11.74 -6.72 -26.40
CA GLY A 397 11.38 -5.43 -25.80
C GLY A 397 12.32 -4.97 -24.69
N ILE A 398 13.11 -5.89 -24.12
CA ILE A 398 14.13 -5.57 -23.12
C ILE A 398 15.49 -5.52 -23.79
N THR A 399 16.13 -4.35 -23.81
CA THR A 399 17.49 -4.22 -24.34
C THR A 399 18.43 -5.17 -23.61
N SER A 400 19.26 -5.90 -24.36
CA SER A 400 20.21 -6.90 -23.85
C SER A 400 19.61 -8.18 -23.25
N ALA A 401 18.28 -8.36 -23.31
CA ALA A 401 17.68 -9.63 -22.91
C ALA A 401 18.05 -10.75 -23.88
N THR A 402 18.44 -11.89 -23.32
CA THR A 402 18.84 -13.06 -24.10
C THR A 402 17.94 -14.26 -23.89
N GLU A 403 17.15 -14.26 -22.81
CA GLU A 403 16.41 -15.44 -22.39
C GLU A 403 15.22 -15.08 -21.50
N ALA A 404 14.10 -15.79 -21.65
CA ALA A 404 12.92 -15.70 -20.80
C ALA A 404 12.43 -17.11 -20.43
N VAL A 405 12.14 -17.35 -19.15
CA VAL A 405 11.79 -18.68 -18.62
C VAL A 405 10.58 -18.65 -17.70
N ARG A 406 9.73 -19.67 -17.81
CA ARG A 406 8.65 -19.93 -16.85
C ARG A 406 8.82 -21.26 -16.14
N TRP A 407 8.35 -21.31 -14.90
CA TRP A 407 8.15 -22.54 -14.15
C TRP A 407 6.74 -23.10 -14.39
N ARG A 408 6.64 -24.32 -14.93
CA ARG A 408 5.35 -25.00 -15.06
C ARG A 408 5.01 -25.76 -13.79
N THR A 409 4.04 -25.25 -13.03
CA THR A 409 3.61 -25.88 -11.77
C THR A 409 3.03 -27.29 -11.94
N LYS A 410 2.37 -27.58 -13.07
CA LYS A 410 1.80 -28.92 -13.33
C LYS A 410 2.85 -29.99 -13.59
N THR A 411 3.91 -29.64 -14.32
CA THR A 411 4.97 -30.57 -14.73
C THR A 411 6.24 -30.44 -13.91
N GLN A 412 6.31 -29.45 -13.01
CA GLN A 412 7.49 -29.10 -12.20
C GLN A 412 8.75 -28.98 -13.07
N ALA A 413 8.61 -28.32 -14.22
CA ALA A 413 9.68 -28.18 -15.22
C ALA A 413 9.79 -26.75 -15.74
N TYR A 414 10.99 -26.38 -16.18
CA TYR A 414 11.26 -25.09 -16.82
C TYR A 414 10.97 -25.13 -18.31
N GLU A 415 10.43 -24.04 -18.83
CA GLU A 415 10.33 -23.76 -20.26
C GLU A 415 10.95 -22.42 -20.58
N SER A 416 11.73 -22.37 -21.64
CA SER A 416 12.49 -21.18 -22.03
C SER A 416 12.30 -20.79 -23.49
N ALA A 417 12.47 -19.50 -23.74
CA ALA A 417 12.78 -18.93 -25.03
C ALA A 417 14.12 -18.18 -24.91
N PHE A 418 14.94 -18.22 -25.94
CA PHE A 418 16.25 -17.56 -25.94
C PHE A 418 16.63 -17.08 -27.33
N THR A 419 17.43 -16.01 -27.36
CA THR A 419 17.97 -15.49 -28.61
C THR A 419 19.20 -16.27 -29.04
N ILE A 420 19.27 -16.58 -30.32
CA ILE A 420 20.50 -16.97 -31.02
C ILE A 420 20.81 -15.82 -31.98
N GLY A 421 22.08 -15.41 -32.08
CA GLY A 421 22.49 -14.16 -32.74
C GLY A 421 21.79 -13.85 -34.08
N GLN A 422 21.78 -12.56 -34.46
CA GLN A 422 20.98 -11.99 -35.57
C GLN A 422 19.47 -11.79 -35.26
N GLY A 423 19.11 -11.57 -33.99
CA GLY A 423 17.74 -11.22 -33.60
C GLY A 423 16.73 -12.37 -33.72
N VAL A 424 17.20 -13.61 -33.83
CA VAL A 424 16.36 -14.80 -33.89
C VAL A 424 16.08 -15.29 -32.47
N ILE A 425 14.83 -15.62 -32.18
CA ILE A 425 14.40 -16.22 -30.91
C ILE A 425 13.92 -17.65 -31.18
N ILE A 426 14.38 -18.59 -30.36
CA ILE A 426 14.00 -20.00 -30.40
C ILE A 426 13.51 -20.47 -29.03
N GLY A 427 12.81 -21.60 -28.99
CA GLY A 427 12.15 -22.11 -27.79
C GLY A 427 10.64 -21.92 -27.84
N GLU A 428 9.99 -22.00 -26.69
CA GLU A 428 8.52 -21.92 -26.60
C GLU A 428 8.05 -20.48 -26.43
N ASN A 429 7.17 -20.01 -27.32
CA ASN A 429 6.57 -18.68 -27.20
C ASN A 429 5.37 -18.70 -26.23
N PHE A 430 5.64 -18.60 -24.93
CA PHE A 430 4.59 -18.57 -23.91
C PHE A 430 4.13 -17.16 -23.54
N THR A 431 2.86 -17.04 -23.15
CA THR A 431 2.27 -15.83 -22.58
C THR A 431 2.82 -15.54 -21.17
N ILE A 432 3.10 -14.26 -20.92
CA ILE A 432 3.43 -13.72 -19.61
C ILE A 432 2.12 -13.27 -18.96
N GLU A 433 1.72 -13.98 -17.91
CA GLU A 433 0.45 -13.76 -17.22
C GLU A 433 0.66 -12.82 -16.03
N ASN A 434 -0.31 -11.92 -15.84
CA ASN A 434 -0.24 -10.90 -14.81
C ASN A 434 -0.19 -11.51 -13.41
N GLY A 435 0.72 -11.02 -12.56
CA GLY A 435 0.93 -11.52 -11.20
C GLY A 435 1.66 -12.87 -11.11
N LYS A 436 2.10 -13.47 -12.23
CA LYS A 436 3.04 -14.62 -12.23
C LYS A 436 4.47 -14.14 -12.40
N GLY A 437 5.41 -14.87 -11.79
CA GLY A 437 6.83 -14.58 -11.92
C GLY A 437 7.51 -15.39 -13.02
N TYR A 438 8.47 -14.76 -13.69
CA TYR A 438 9.23 -15.29 -14.82
C TYR A 438 10.70 -14.94 -14.64
N PHE A 439 11.62 -15.78 -15.11
CA PHE A 439 13.02 -15.41 -15.17
C PHE A 439 13.36 -14.75 -16.49
N VAL A 440 14.24 -13.77 -16.45
CA VAL A 440 14.79 -13.10 -17.63
C VAL A 440 16.27 -12.93 -17.46
N ARG A 441 17.05 -13.32 -18.45
CA ARG A 441 18.48 -13.06 -18.49
C ARG A 441 18.77 -11.84 -19.34
N VAL A 442 19.57 -10.92 -18.82
CA VAL A 442 20.10 -9.77 -19.56
C VAL A 442 21.63 -9.81 -19.52
N THR A 443 22.29 -9.37 -20.59
CA THR A 443 23.77 -9.36 -20.64
C THR A 443 24.38 -8.12 -19.99
N ASN A 444 23.63 -7.01 -19.92
CA ASN A 444 24.07 -5.77 -19.27
C ASN A 444 23.00 -5.27 -18.29
N ASP A 445 23.41 -4.41 -17.36
CA ASP A 445 22.46 -3.66 -16.54
C ASP A 445 21.58 -2.80 -17.45
N VAL A 446 20.26 -2.86 -17.25
CA VAL A 446 19.28 -2.18 -18.10
C VAL A 446 18.05 -1.77 -17.30
N THR A 447 17.53 -0.57 -17.56
CA THR A 447 16.20 -0.17 -17.07
C THR A 447 15.13 -0.59 -18.08
N TRP A 448 14.26 -1.50 -17.67
CA TRP A 448 13.13 -1.94 -18.49
C TRP A 448 11.87 -1.13 -18.19
N SER A 449 11.30 -0.53 -19.23
CA SER A 449 9.99 0.14 -19.20
C SER A 449 8.86 -0.83 -19.55
N ILE A 450 7.97 -1.10 -18.59
CA ILE A 450 6.81 -1.97 -18.73
C ILE A 450 5.63 -1.15 -19.27
N THR A 451 5.53 -1.07 -20.60
CA THR A 451 4.58 -0.23 -21.34
C THR A 451 3.35 -0.97 -21.88
N GLY A 452 3.32 -2.31 -21.85
CA GLY A 452 2.11 -3.12 -22.08
C GLY A 452 1.74 -3.42 -23.52
N ASP A 453 2.26 -2.64 -24.48
CA ASP A 453 2.15 -2.91 -25.90
C ASP A 453 3.52 -2.76 -26.56
N VAL A 454 3.98 -3.84 -27.20
CA VAL A 454 4.98 -3.74 -28.27
C VAL A 454 4.39 -4.44 -29.48
N ALA A 455 4.19 -3.67 -30.55
CA ALA A 455 3.57 -4.11 -31.79
C ALA A 455 4.24 -5.35 -32.38
N SER A 456 3.40 -6.22 -32.94
CA SER A 456 3.61 -7.39 -33.81
C SER A 456 4.99 -8.07 -33.79
N PRO A 457 5.11 -9.35 -33.38
CA PRO A 457 6.35 -10.10 -33.56
C PRO A 457 6.67 -10.17 -35.05
N ALA A 458 7.90 -9.83 -35.45
CA ALA A 458 8.36 -10.17 -36.79
C ALA A 458 8.17 -11.69 -36.99
N GLN A 459 7.82 -12.11 -38.21
CA GLN A 459 7.66 -13.53 -38.50
C GLN A 459 9.01 -14.23 -38.31
N PHE A 460 9.11 -15.09 -37.30
CA PHE A 460 10.32 -15.84 -37.02
C PHE A 460 10.12 -17.32 -37.27
N THR A 461 11.05 -17.89 -38.03
CA THR A 461 11.10 -19.32 -38.33
C THR A 461 11.65 -20.08 -37.12
N ALA A 462 10.82 -20.90 -36.47
CA ALA A 462 11.27 -21.77 -35.39
C ALA A 462 12.31 -22.78 -35.90
N LYS A 463 13.54 -22.74 -35.36
CA LYS A 463 14.58 -23.74 -35.64
C LYS A 463 14.83 -24.57 -34.39
N ARG A 464 14.60 -25.89 -34.46
CA ARG A 464 14.95 -26.83 -33.39
C ARG A 464 16.47 -26.94 -33.27
N LEU A 465 17.04 -26.60 -32.11
CA LEU A 465 18.44 -26.90 -31.77
C LEU A 465 18.63 -28.37 -31.39
N ARG A 466 19.86 -28.87 -31.57
CA ARG A 466 20.23 -30.24 -31.25
C ARG A 466 20.39 -30.40 -29.72
N PRO A 467 20.13 -31.60 -29.15
CA PRO A 467 20.22 -31.83 -27.70
C PRO A 467 21.55 -31.42 -27.05
N SER A 468 22.68 -31.57 -27.77
CA SER A 468 24.03 -31.21 -27.28
C SER A 468 24.26 -29.70 -27.14
N GLU A 469 23.52 -28.87 -27.89
CA GLU A 469 23.63 -27.40 -27.86
C GLU A 469 22.75 -26.80 -26.75
N ARG A 470 21.82 -27.57 -26.16
CA ARG A 470 20.99 -27.14 -25.02
C ARG A 470 21.76 -27.10 -23.70
N LEU A 471 22.76 -27.96 -23.53
CA LEU A 471 23.48 -28.15 -22.26
C LEU A 471 24.37 -26.96 -21.87
N THR A 472 24.89 -26.21 -22.85
CA THR A 472 25.77 -25.06 -22.60
C THR A 472 25.02 -23.81 -22.10
N TYR A 473 23.69 -23.77 -22.26
CA TYR A 473 22.84 -22.63 -21.85
C TYR A 473 22.06 -22.87 -20.55
N LEU A 474 22.13 -24.09 -19.98
CA LEU A 474 21.38 -24.51 -18.79
C LEU A 474 22.20 -24.49 -17.48
N SER A 475 23.51 -24.20 -17.53
CA SER A 475 24.41 -24.29 -16.36
C SER A 475 24.18 -23.26 -15.25
N ASP A 476 23.38 -22.23 -15.52
CA ASP A 476 23.13 -21.09 -14.61
C ASP A 476 21.74 -21.10 -13.98
N TYR A 477 20.94 -22.15 -14.20
CA TYR A 477 19.62 -22.25 -13.59
C TYR A 477 19.70 -22.86 -12.18
N PRO A 478 18.94 -22.32 -11.21
CA PRO A 478 18.78 -22.99 -9.93
C PRO A 478 18.04 -24.32 -10.16
N ALA A 479 18.77 -25.43 -10.05
CA ALA A 479 18.19 -26.76 -9.96
C ALA A 479 17.58 -26.95 -8.56
N THR A 480 16.26 -27.16 -8.48
CA THR A 480 15.60 -27.58 -7.23
C THR A 480 15.82 -29.08 -7.00
N PRO A 481 16.06 -29.49 -5.74
CA PRO A 481 15.03 -29.46 -4.69
C PRO A 481 15.36 -28.52 -3.53
N LEU A 482 14.42 -27.63 -3.19
CA LEU A 482 14.42 -26.95 -1.88
C LEU A 482 14.02 -27.99 -0.82
N THR A 483 15.00 -28.64 -0.20
CA THR A 483 14.77 -29.54 0.93
C THR A 483 14.27 -28.78 2.16
N ARG A 484 13.44 -29.47 2.96
CA ARG A 484 12.92 -29.03 4.26
C ARG A 484 14.05 -28.40 5.10
N VAL A 485 13.85 -27.18 5.58
CA VAL A 485 14.72 -26.60 6.62
C VAL A 485 14.52 -27.43 7.89
N ASN A 486 15.49 -28.27 8.23
CA ASN A 486 15.64 -28.78 9.59
C ASN A 486 16.38 -27.71 10.41
N GLY A 487 15.94 -27.46 11.64
CA GLY A 487 16.34 -26.32 12.48
C GLY A 487 17.80 -26.26 12.95
N SER A 488 18.75 -26.90 12.26
CA SER A 488 20.17 -26.94 12.64
C SER A 488 21.06 -25.92 11.93
N ASN A 489 20.58 -25.19 10.91
CA ASN A 489 21.39 -24.23 10.13
C ASN A 489 20.98 -22.75 10.32
N VAL A 490 20.22 -22.43 11.38
CA VAL A 490 19.86 -21.05 11.71
C VAL A 490 20.93 -20.45 12.63
N SER A 491 21.77 -19.55 12.11
CA SER A 491 22.61 -18.70 12.98
C SER A 491 21.75 -17.53 13.51
N PRO A 492 21.67 -17.28 14.83
CA PRO A 492 20.76 -16.28 15.40
C PRO A 492 21.29 -14.84 15.37
N THR A 493 22.38 -14.54 14.68
CA THR A 493 22.97 -13.20 14.71
C THR A 493 22.32 -12.28 13.68
N GLY A 494 21.25 -11.59 14.10
CA GLY A 494 20.59 -10.50 13.37
C GLY A 494 19.25 -10.87 12.74
N ASN A 495 18.37 -9.89 12.51
CA ASN A 495 17.01 -10.00 11.96
C ASN A 495 16.91 -10.58 10.52
N ARG A 496 17.88 -11.39 10.08
CA ARG A 496 18.06 -11.83 8.70
C ARG A 496 18.40 -13.31 8.67
N VAL A 497 17.57 -14.12 7.98
CA VAL A 497 17.86 -15.53 7.73
C VAL A 497 18.59 -15.62 6.39
N THR A 498 19.90 -15.86 6.42
CA THR A 498 20.73 -16.06 5.22
C THR A 498 20.92 -17.57 5.00
N LEU A 499 20.42 -18.10 3.88
CA LEU A 499 20.72 -19.47 3.45
C LEU A 499 21.98 -19.45 2.58
N THR A 500 23.07 -20.02 3.08
CA THR A 500 24.30 -20.26 2.32
C THR A 500 24.43 -21.75 2.00
N ASN A 501 25.03 -22.08 0.84
CA ASN A 501 25.30 -23.43 0.32
C ASN A 501 24.10 -24.27 -0.14
N LEU A 502 23.56 -23.95 -1.33
CA LEU A 502 22.79 -24.89 -2.14
C LEU A 502 23.73 -25.59 -3.13
N THR A 503 24.32 -26.72 -2.72
CA THR A 503 25.14 -27.58 -3.61
C THR A 503 24.28 -28.70 -4.25
N PRO A 504 24.45 -28.99 -5.55
CA PRO A 504 23.56 -29.84 -6.35
C PRO A 504 23.80 -31.35 -6.18
N VAL A 505 22.76 -32.17 -6.43
CA VAL A 505 22.88 -33.62 -6.69
C VAL A 505 22.25 -33.93 -8.05
N SER A 506 22.96 -34.81 -8.79
CA SER A 506 22.94 -35.15 -10.23
C SER A 506 21.62 -35.15 -10.98
#